data_AF-M2ZIE1-F1
#
_entry.id   AF-M2ZIE1-F1
#
_cell.length_a   1.000
_cell.length_b   1.000
_cell.length_c   1.000
_cell.angle_alpha   90.00
_cell.angle_beta   90.00
_cell.angle_gamma   90.00
#
_symmetry.space_group_name_H-M   'P 1'
#
loop_
_entity.id
_entity.type
_entity.pdbx_description
1 polymer ?
#
loop_
_entity_poly.entity_id
_entity_poly.type
_entity_poly.pdbx_seq_one_letter_code
_entity_poly.pdbx_strand_id
1 'polypeptide(L)'
;MGLGLDAYLEDSPYGRVLRNNGRHILIQVATIVEKLPETFKSEFPGVDWVAIGRMRNLIAHHYDKVNDRLVYSALATRIPELSATLGLRH
;
A
#
# COMPACT_ATOMS: atom_id res chain seq x y z
N MET A 1 -7.48 15.29 6.34
CA MET A 1 -8.48 14.18 6.29
C MET A 1 -8.40 13.57 4.91
N GLY A 2 -8.35 12.24 4.80
CA GLY A 2 -8.47 11.55 3.52
C GLY A 2 -9.90 11.64 2.97
N LEU A 3 -10.06 11.38 1.67
CA LEU A 3 -11.35 11.48 0.96
C LEU A 3 -12.35 10.37 1.32
N GLY A 4 -11.91 9.34 2.04
CA GLY A 4 -12.76 8.24 2.50
C GLY A 4 -12.94 7.12 1.47
N LEU A 5 -13.57 6.04 1.92
CA LEU A 5 -13.82 4.84 1.11
C LEU A 5 -14.85 5.12 0.01
N ASP A 6 -15.88 5.92 0.29
CA ASP A 6 -16.96 6.19 -0.67
C ASP A 6 -16.43 6.94 -1.90
N ALA A 7 -15.61 7.98 -1.70
CA ALA A 7 -14.95 8.68 -2.79
C ALA A 7 -14.01 7.76 -3.59
N TYR A 8 -13.31 6.85 -2.91
CA TYR A 8 -12.39 5.91 -3.55
C TYR A 8 -13.12 4.88 -4.43
N LEU A 9 -14.29 4.41 -4.00
CA LEU A 9 -15.10 3.43 -4.72
C LEU A 9 -16.08 4.04 -5.71
N GLU A 10 -16.21 5.36 -5.75
CA GLU A 10 -17.10 6.06 -6.67
C GLU A 10 -16.82 5.61 -8.12
N ASP A 11 -17.90 5.28 -8.85
CA ASP A 11 -17.81 4.95 -10.28
C ASP A 11 -17.80 6.24 -11.12
N SER A 12 -16.79 7.06 -10.86
CA SER A 12 -16.54 8.33 -11.53
C SER A 12 -15.10 8.36 -12.05
N PRO A 13 -14.78 9.26 -13.01
CA PRO A 13 -13.39 9.52 -13.37
C PRO A 13 -12.52 9.86 -12.15
N TYR A 14 -13.09 10.53 -11.15
CA TYR A 14 -12.42 10.88 -9.91
C TYR A 14 -12.08 9.64 -9.08
N GLY A 15 -13.07 8.78 -8.80
CA GLY A 15 -12.85 7.52 -8.10
C GLY A 15 -11.83 6.64 -8.83
N ARG A 16 -11.89 6.56 -10.18
CA ARG A 16 -10.89 5.83 -10.98
C ARG A 16 -9.48 6.39 -10.80
N VAL A 17 -9.31 7.71 -10.76
CA VAL A 17 -8.02 8.36 -10.48
C VAL A 17 -7.53 7.99 -9.09
N LEU A 18 -8.39 8.03 -8.06
CA LEU A 18 -8.02 7.64 -6.70
C LEU A 18 -7.54 6.20 -6.63
N ARG A 19 -8.25 5.27 -7.28
CA ARG A 19 -7.87 3.85 -7.34
C ARG A 19 -6.54 3.62 -8.04
N ASN A 20 -6.31 4.29 -9.16
CA ASN A 20 -5.06 4.20 -9.90
C ASN A 20 -3.87 4.72 -9.09
N ASN A 21 -4.02 5.89 -8.47
CA ASN A 21 -2.99 6.47 -7.59
C ASN A 21 -2.73 5.58 -6.38
N GLY A 22 -3.79 5.06 -5.75
CA GLY A 22 -3.69 4.16 -4.61
C GLY A 22 -2.86 2.90 -4.92
N ARG A 23 -3.16 2.24 -6.04
CA ARG A 23 -2.34 1.10 -6.51
C ARG A 23 -0.89 1.49 -6.77
N HIS A 24 -0.66 2.65 -7.39
CA HIS A 24 0.70 3.12 -7.68
C HIS A 24 1.53 3.33 -6.41
N ILE A 25 0.95 3.96 -5.38
CA ILE A 25 1.58 4.17 -4.08
C ILE A 25 2.01 2.84 -3.46
N LEU A 26 1.11 1.84 -3.43
CA LEU A 26 1.44 0.53 -2.87
C LEU A 26 2.56 -0.18 -3.63
N ILE A 27 2.59 -0.05 -4.96
CA ILE A 27 3.69 -0.59 -5.79
C ILE A 27 5.01 0.11 -5.46
N GLN A 28 5.03 1.44 -5.32
CA GLN A 28 6.23 2.20 -4.99
C GLN A 28 6.78 1.83 -3.62
N VAL A 29 5.92 1.76 -2.60
CA VAL A 29 6.32 1.36 -1.25
C VAL A 29 6.95 -0.02 -1.26
N ALA A 30 6.30 -1.01 -1.89
CA ALA A 30 6.84 -2.36 -1.95
C ALA A 30 8.16 -2.43 -2.73
N THR A 31 8.28 -1.68 -3.83
CA THR A 31 9.53 -1.58 -4.61
C THR A 31 10.70 -1.04 -3.80
N ILE A 32 10.44 -0.07 -2.91
CA ILE A 32 11.46 0.48 -2.02
C ILE A 32 11.80 -0.53 -0.92
N VAL A 33 10.78 -1.15 -0.32
CA VAL A 33 10.96 -2.16 0.75
C VAL A 33 11.81 -3.33 0.29
N GLU A 34 11.65 -3.78 -0.95
CA GLU A 34 12.48 -4.86 -1.52
C GLU A 34 13.97 -4.50 -1.60
N LYS A 35 14.27 -3.21 -1.78
CA LYS A 35 15.64 -2.70 -1.88
C LYS A 35 16.27 -2.38 -0.53
N LEU A 36 15.51 -2.44 0.57
CA LEU A 36 16.06 -2.22 1.90
C LEU A 36 17.08 -3.32 2.23
N PRO A 37 18.24 -2.96 2.83
CA PRO A 37 19.20 -3.95 3.32
C PRO A 37 18.58 -4.88 4.35
N GLU A 38 19.00 -6.15 4.35
CA GLU A 38 18.54 -7.12 5.36
C GLU A 38 18.90 -6.72 6.79
N THR A 39 20.02 -6.00 6.98
CA THR A 39 20.39 -5.44 8.29
C THR A 39 19.31 -4.48 8.81
N PHE A 40 18.83 -3.57 7.97
CA PHE A 40 17.74 -2.66 8.33
C PHE A 40 16.44 -3.42 8.62
N LYS A 41 16.08 -4.39 7.76
CA LYS A 41 14.86 -5.20 7.98
C LYS A 41 14.90 -5.97 9.30
N SER A 42 16.09 -6.42 9.71
CA SER A 42 16.29 -7.16 10.97
C SER A 42 16.12 -6.30 12.22
N GLU A 43 16.22 -4.97 12.12
CA GLU A 43 15.95 -4.04 13.22
C GLU A 43 14.45 -3.91 13.53
N PHE A 44 13.57 -4.30 12.59
CA PHE A 44 12.11 -4.27 12.76
C PHE A 44 11.49 -5.66 12.54
N PRO A 45 11.75 -6.63 13.44
CA PRO A 45 11.26 -8.01 13.28
C PRO A 45 9.73 -8.13 13.36
N GLY A 46 9.03 -7.11 13.87
CA GLY A 46 7.57 -7.04 13.90
C GLY A 46 6.93 -6.66 12.56
N VAL A 47 7.73 -6.26 11.55
CA VAL A 47 7.22 -5.91 10.22
C VAL A 47 7.27 -7.13 9.31
N ASP A 48 6.12 -7.51 8.74
CA ASP A 48 6.06 -8.57 7.72
C ASP A 48 6.50 -8.03 6.35
N TRP A 49 7.82 -7.97 6.16
CA TRP A 49 8.46 -7.52 4.92
C TRP A 49 8.04 -8.34 3.69
N VAL A 50 7.78 -9.64 3.89
CA VAL A 50 7.37 -10.55 2.81
C VAL A 50 5.94 -10.25 2.37
N ALA A 51 5.03 -9.97 3.29
CA ALA A 51 3.65 -9.61 2.97
C ALA A 51 3.58 -8.32 2.13
N ILE A 52 4.46 -7.35 2.38
CA ILE A 52 4.54 -6.11 1.58
C ILE A 52 4.89 -6.44 0.11
N GLY A 53 5.87 -7.32 -0.13
CA GLY A 53 6.22 -7.78 -1.48
C GLY A 53 5.08 -8.57 -2.15
N ARG A 54 4.40 -9.46 -1.40
CA ARG A 54 3.24 -10.22 -1.89
C ARG A 54 2.08 -9.31 -2.32
N MET A 55 1.82 -8.23 -1.58
CA MET A 55 0.80 -7.25 -1.91
C MET A 55 1.06 -6.61 -3.28
N ARG A 56 2.31 -6.23 -3.59
CA ARG A 56 2.67 -5.73 -4.92
C ARG A 56 2.39 -6.75 -6.01
N ASN A 57 2.79 -8.01 -5.79
CA ASN A 57 2.59 -9.06 -6.79
C ASN A 57 1.09 -9.27 -7.09
N LEU A 58 0.24 -9.22 -6.04
CA LEU A 58 -1.21 -9.28 -6.22
C LEU A 58 -1.73 -8.11 -7.07
N ILE A 59 -1.29 -6.89 -6.80
CA ILE A 59 -1.73 -5.68 -7.53
C ILE A 59 -1.23 -5.70 -8.98
N ALA A 60 0.01 -6.10 -9.21
CA ALA A 60 0.65 -6.08 -10.53
C ALA A 60 0.12 -7.18 -11.46
N HIS A 61 -0.12 -8.39 -10.94
CA HIS A 61 -0.51 -9.54 -11.76
C HIS A 61 -2.02 -9.76 -11.88
N HIS A 62 -2.84 -9.20 -10.98
CA HIS A 62 -4.29 -9.38 -10.98
C HIS A 62 -5.05 -8.06 -11.08
N TYR A 63 -4.55 -7.12 -11.89
CA TYR A 63 -5.08 -5.76 -11.99
C TYR A 63 -6.59 -5.69 -12.29
N ASP A 64 -7.13 -6.70 -12.97
CA ASP A 64 -8.55 -6.89 -13.30
C ASP A 64 -9.39 -7.50 -12.16
N LYS A 65 -8.77 -8.13 -11.17
CA LYS A 65 -9.41 -8.87 -10.07
C LYS A 65 -9.07 -8.33 -8.67
N VAL A 66 -8.21 -7.32 -8.58
CA VAL A 66 -7.80 -6.73 -7.31
C VAL A 66 -8.99 -6.01 -6.68
N ASN A 67 -9.36 -6.44 -5.47
CA ASN A 67 -10.44 -5.85 -4.71
C ASN A 67 -10.06 -4.45 -4.24
N ASP A 68 -10.73 -3.42 -4.77
CA ASP A 68 -10.45 -2.02 -4.44
C ASP A 68 -10.63 -1.69 -2.96
N ARG A 69 -11.51 -2.40 -2.23
CA ARG A 69 -11.63 -2.25 -0.77
C ARG A 69 -10.37 -2.74 -0.04
N LEU A 70 -9.73 -3.79 -0.55
CA LEU A 70 -8.49 -4.31 0.02
C LEU A 70 -7.34 -3.31 -0.21
N VAL A 71 -7.26 -2.73 -1.41
CA VAL A 71 -6.27 -1.68 -1.74
C VAL A 71 -6.47 -0.46 -0.85
N TYR A 72 -7.71 0.02 -0.71
CA TYR A 72 -8.02 1.13 0.19
C TYR A 72 -7.65 0.82 1.64
N SER A 73 -7.99 -0.39 2.13
CA SER A 73 -7.64 -0.81 3.49
C SER A 73 -6.13 -0.74 3.72
N ALA A 74 -5.32 -1.23 2.78
CA ALA A 74 -3.86 -1.13 2.88
C ALA A 74 -3.36 0.33 2.96
N LEU A 75 -3.91 1.22 2.12
CA LEU A 75 -3.56 2.64 2.13
C LEU A 75 -3.99 3.34 3.42
N ALA A 76 -5.16 3.02 3.95
CA ALA A 76 -5.74 3.69 5.12
C ALA A 76 -5.20 3.16 6.45
N THR A 77 -4.68 1.93 6.49
CA THR A 77 -4.23 1.27 7.74
C THR A 77 -2.77 0.86 7.68
N ARG A 78 -2.43 -0.07 6.78
CA ARG A 78 -1.11 -0.72 6.73
C ARG A 78 0.04 0.24 6.42
N ILE A 79 -0.17 1.19 5.51
CA ILE A 79 0.87 2.17 5.16
C ILE A 79 1.13 3.12 6.34
N PRO A 80 0.12 3.77 6.96
CA PRO A 80 0.33 4.54 8.19
C PRO A 80 0.97 3.74 9.33
N GLU A 81 0.55 2.48 9.56
CA GLU A 81 1.14 1.60 10.58
C GLU A 81 2.62 1.33 10.31
N LEU A 82 2.98 1.04 9.05
CA LEU A 82 4.37 0.86 8.64
C LEU A 82 5.17 2.13 8.88
N SER A 83 4.68 3.29 8.42
CA SER A 83 5.34 4.59 8.64
C SER A 83 5.56 4.87 10.12
N ALA A 84 4.56 4.62 10.97
CA ALA A 84 4.67 4.77 12.42
C ALA A 84 5.72 3.83 13.02
N THR A 85 5.75 2.56 12.59
CA THR A 85 6.72 1.55 13.04
C THR A 85 8.15 1.93 12.67
N LEU A 86 8.34 2.53 11.50
CA LEU A 86 9.64 2.97 10.99
C LEU A 86 10.04 4.37 11.48
N GLY A 87 9.23 5.03 12.32
CA GLY A 87 9.51 6.38 12.81
C GLY A 87 9.41 7.49 11.75
N LEU A 88 8.76 7.20 10.61
CA LEU A 88 8.54 8.15 9.51
C LEU A 88 7.28 8.97 9.83
N ARG A 89 7.39 10.00 10.68
CA ARG A 89 6.30 10.97 10.89
C ARG A 89 6.61 12.29 10.17
N HIS A 90 5.61 12.79 9.45
CA HIS A 90 5.54 14.14 8.89
C HIS A 90 4.46 14.93 9.63
#